data_AF-A0A928MUJ3-F1
#
_entry.id   AF-A0A928MUJ3-F1
#
_cell.length_a   1.000
_cell.length_b   1.000
_cell.length_c   1.000
_cell.angle_alpha   90.00
_cell.angle_beta   90.00
_cell.angle_gamma   90.00
#
_symmetry.space_group_name_H-M   'P 1'
#
loop_
_entity.id
_entity.type
_entity.pdbx_description
1 polymer ?
#
loop_
_entity_poly.entity_id
_entity_poly.type
_entity_poly.pdbx_seq_one_letter_code
_entity_poly.pdbx_strand_id
1 'polypeptide(L)'
;MPTFRTARAADVPAIGKLHYNAWMETYRGLLSEDYLATLSPERMATIFARRAPANLYLLEEEGALSGFVLVGHGRESDLPPRTGELCGIYLLAASQGK
;
A
#
# COMPACT_ATOMS: atom_id res chain seq x y z
N MET A 1 -19.94 4.50 5.28
CA MET A 1 -19.46 5.22 4.08
C MET A 1 -17.95 5.20 4.09
N PRO A 2 -17.28 4.98 2.94
CA PRO A 2 -15.82 5.03 2.87
C PRO A 2 -15.31 6.44 3.13
N THR A 3 -14.18 6.56 3.81
CA THR A 3 -13.48 7.84 4.03
C THR A 3 -12.07 7.77 3.48
N PHE A 4 -11.64 8.87 2.86
CA PHE A 4 -10.30 9.00 2.29
C PHE A 4 -9.51 10.08 3.02
N ARG A 5 -8.25 9.79 3.36
CA ARG A 5 -7.36 10.75 4.04
C ARG A 5 -5.90 10.50 3.69
N THR A 6 -5.04 11.50 3.90
CA THR A 6 -3.59 11.29 3.86
C THR A 6 -3.13 10.47 5.08
N ALA A 7 -2.09 9.67 4.89
CA ALA A 7 -1.47 8.93 5.97
C ALA A 7 -0.75 9.88 6.95
N ARG A 8 -0.57 9.37 8.17
CA ARG A 8 0.27 9.93 9.23
C ARG A 8 1.33 8.91 9.58
N ALA A 9 2.42 9.34 10.22
CA ALA A 9 3.48 8.42 10.65
C ALA A 9 2.95 7.27 11.55
N ALA A 10 1.93 7.55 12.37
CA ALA A 10 1.28 6.56 13.23
C ALA A 10 0.52 5.46 12.45
N ASP A 11 0.18 5.68 11.18
CA ASP A 11 -0.53 4.70 10.35
C ASP A 11 0.41 3.62 9.78
N VAL A 12 1.74 3.83 9.81
CA VAL A 12 2.73 2.95 9.17
C VAL A 12 2.57 1.46 9.55
N PRO A 13 2.37 1.09 10.83
CA PRO A 13 2.13 -0.32 11.18
C PRO A 13 0.87 -0.89 10.53
N ALA A 14 -0.21 -0.10 10.49
CA ALA A 14 -1.49 -0.52 9.93
C ALA A 14 -1.42 -0.63 8.39
N ILE A 15 -0.71 0.28 7.73
CA ILE A 15 -0.44 0.21 6.29
C ILE A 15 0.41 -1.03 5.96
N GLY A 16 1.44 -1.32 6.76
CA GLY A 16 2.27 -2.52 6.59
C GLY A 16 1.46 -3.81 6.68
N LYS A 17 0.57 -3.92 7.67
CA LYS A 17 -0.37 -5.05 7.82
C LYS A 17 -1.32 -5.17 6.63
N LEU A 18 -1.91 -4.06 6.19
CA LEU A 18 -2.81 -4.05 5.03
C LEU A 18 -2.09 -4.47 3.76
N HIS A 19 -0.90 -3.91 3.50
CA HIS A 19 -0.10 -4.25 2.32
C HIS A 19 0.28 -5.73 2.32
N TYR A 20 0.69 -6.29 3.47
CA TYR A 20 0.96 -7.71 3.64
C TYR A 20 -0.28 -8.55 3.30
N ASN A 21 -1.44 -8.24 3.90
CA ASN A 21 -2.66 -9.00 3.67
C ASN A 21 -3.09 -8.97 2.20
N ALA A 22 -3.13 -7.79 1.57
CA ALA A 22 -3.48 -7.64 0.16
C ALA A 22 -2.52 -8.43 -0.75
N TRP A 23 -1.22 -8.44 -0.42
CA TRP A 23 -0.23 -9.27 -1.12
C TRP A 23 -0.51 -10.76 -0.97
N MET A 24 -0.77 -11.23 0.25
CA MET A 24 -1.04 -12.65 0.51
C MET A 24 -2.35 -13.12 -0.13
N GLU A 25 -3.36 -12.25 -0.18
CA GLU A 25 -4.65 -12.51 -0.85
C GLU A 25 -4.49 -12.59 -2.38
N THR A 26 -3.59 -11.79 -2.96
CA THR A 26 -3.43 -11.68 -4.42
C THR A 26 -2.42 -12.67 -4.99
N TYR A 27 -1.27 -12.84 -4.33
CA TYR A 27 -0.10 -13.51 -4.91
C TYR A 27 0.12 -14.93 -4.41
N ARG A 28 -0.65 -15.40 -3.41
CA ARG A 28 -0.60 -16.82 -3.01
C ARG A 28 -1.01 -17.70 -4.19
N GLY A 29 -0.20 -18.72 -4.47
CA GLY A 29 -0.37 -19.57 -5.65
C GLY A 29 0.16 -18.98 -6.97
N LEU A 30 0.56 -17.70 -7.00
CA LEU A 30 1.24 -17.06 -8.14
C LEU A 30 2.75 -16.93 -7.91
N LEU A 31 3.15 -16.68 -6.66
CA LEU A 31 4.55 -16.61 -6.24
C LEU A 31 4.92 -17.83 -5.39
N SER A 32 6.22 -18.12 -5.31
CA SER A 32 6.72 -19.22 -4.49
C SER A 32 6.39 -19.01 -3.01
N GLU A 33 5.98 -20.07 -2.33
CA GLU A 33 5.73 -20.07 -0.89
C GLU A 33 6.95 -19.61 -0.08
N ASP A 34 8.16 -20.00 -0.48
CA ASP A 34 9.40 -19.58 0.19
C ASP A 34 9.56 -18.06 0.18
N TYR A 35 9.27 -17.40 -0.94
CA TYR A 35 9.31 -15.94 -1.02
C TYR A 35 8.22 -15.31 -0.13
N LEU A 36 6.98 -15.81 -0.20
CA LEU A 36 5.89 -15.28 0.61
C LEU A 36 6.15 -15.45 2.11
N ALA A 37 6.81 -16.54 2.52
CA ALA A 37 7.22 -16.79 3.90
C ALA A 37 8.26 -15.79 4.44
N THR A 38 8.96 -15.06 3.56
CA THR A 38 9.90 -14.00 3.97
C THR A 38 9.20 -12.66 4.31
N LEU A 39 7.91 -12.56 3.99
CA LEU A 39 7.12 -11.35 4.19
C LEU A 39 6.48 -11.34 5.58
N SER A 40 6.38 -10.16 6.18
CA SER A 40 5.63 -9.94 7.42
C SER A 40 5.02 -8.53 7.40
N PRO A 41 3.98 -8.27 8.21
CA PRO A 41 3.45 -6.92 8.39
C PRO A 41 4.52 -5.88 8.75
N GLU A 42 5.45 -6.23 9.64
CA GLU A 42 6.52 -5.36 10.11
C GLU A 42 7.53 -5.09 8.99
N ARG A 43 7.90 -6.14 8.24
CA ARG A 43 8.79 -6.00 7.07
C ARG A 43 8.14 -5.10 6.02
N MET A 44 6.86 -5.29 5.73
CA MET A 44 6.12 -4.44 4.79
C MET A 44 6.01 -3.00 5.29
N ALA A 45 5.86 -2.77 6.60
CA ALA A 45 5.83 -1.43 7.19
C ALA A 45 7.14 -0.64 6.90
N THR A 46 8.29 -1.31 6.81
CA THR A 46 9.57 -0.66 6.51
C THR A 46 9.59 0.05 5.16
N ILE A 47 8.78 -0.40 4.19
CA ILE A 47 8.62 0.23 2.87
C ILE A 47 8.06 1.65 3.01
N PHE A 48 7.20 1.86 4.01
CA PHE A 48 6.47 3.11 4.24
C PHE A 48 7.16 4.00 5.28
N ALA A 49 7.99 3.44 6.16
CA ALA A 49 8.67 4.17 7.23
C ALA A 49 9.55 5.33 6.74
N ARG A 50 10.09 5.24 5.51
CA ARG A 50 10.92 6.28 4.88
C ARG A 50 10.17 7.15 3.87
N ARG A 51 8.88 6.91 3.64
CA ARG A 51 8.10 7.67 2.66
C ARG A 51 7.36 8.82 3.35
N ALA A 52 7.34 9.97 2.67
CA ALA A 52 6.59 11.12 3.16
C ALA A 52 5.10 10.74 3.28
N PRO A 53 4.46 10.93 4.44
CA PRO A 53 3.04 10.60 4.64
C PRO A 53 2.11 11.31 3.64
N ALA A 54 2.54 12.45 3.12
CA ALA A 54 1.80 13.25 2.13
C ALA A 54 1.54 12.53 0.80
N ASN A 55 2.35 11.52 0.46
CA ASN A 55 2.23 10.77 -0.78
C ASN A 55 1.45 9.45 -0.62
N LEU A 56 0.94 9.19 0.59
CA LEU A 56 0.13 8.03 0.92
C LEU A 56 -1.29 8.48 1.23
N TYR A 57 -2.23 7.92 0.50
CA TYR A 57 -3.66 8.13 0.68
C TYR A 57 -4.28 6.83 1.15
N LEU A 58 -5.13 6.91 2.16
CA LEU A 58 -5.73 5.79 2.86
C LEU A 58 -7.23 5.76 2.59
N LEU A 59 -7.76 4.55 2.43
CA LEU A 59 -9.19 4.25 2.43
C LEU A 59 -9.54 3.59 3.75
N GLU A 60 -10.52 4.16 4.45
CA GLU A 60 -11.12 3.59 5.64
C GLU A 60 -12.58 3.20 5.36
N GLU A 61 -12.96 1.99 5.73
CA GLU A 61 -14.34 1.52 5.76
C GLU A 61 -14.64 1.00 7.17
N GLU A 62 -15.80 1.33 7.73
CA GLU A 62 -16.25 0.82 9.04
C GLU A 62 -15.24 1.04 10.20
N GLY A 63 -14.43 2.10 10.10
CA GLY A 63 -13.41 2.44 11.11
C GLY A 63 -12.10 1.66 11.00
N ALA A 64 -11.91 0.88 9.93
CA ALA A 64 -10.68 0.14 9.65
C ALA A 64 -10.08 0.53 8.30
N LEU A 65 -8.77 0.38 8.15
CA LEU A 65 -8.10 0.56 6.85
C LEU A 65 -8.43 -0.59 5.91
N SER A 66 -8.93 -0.24 4.73
CA SER A 66 -9.34 -1.17 3.68
C SER A 66 -8.51 -1.03 2.40
N GLY A 67 -7.83 0.10 2.22
CA GLY A 67 -6.90 0.28 1.11
C GLY A 67 -5.91 1.42 1.29
N PHE A 68 -4.93 1.48 0.39
CA PHE A 68 -4.09 2.67 0.21
C PHE A 68 -3.67 2.87 -1.25
N VAL A 69 -3.26 4.11 -1.52
CA VAL A 69 -2.56 4.52 -2.73
C VAL A 69 -1.27 5.22 -2.34
N LEU A 70 -0.19 4.87 -3.01
CA LEU A 70 1.12 5.49 -2.89
C LEU A 70 1.50 6.12 -4.22
N VAL A 71 1.71 7.44 -4.22
CA VAL A 71 2.16 8.18 -5.40
C VAL A 71 3.59 8.67 -5.23
N GLY A 72 4.28 8.93 -6.33
CA GLY A 72 5.65 9.44 -6.32
C GLY A 72 5.98 10.21 -7.58
N HIS A 73 7.21 10.69 -7.67
CA HIS A 73 7.76 11.17 -8.94
C HIS A 73 7.97 9.98 -9.88
N GLY A 74 7.86 10.22 -11.19
CA GLY A 74 8.28 9.25 -12.20
C GLY A 74 9.70 8.75 -11.95
N ARG A 75 9.91 7.43 -12.06
CA ARG A 75 11.20 6.77 -11.80
C ARG A 75 12.18 6.88 -12.97
N GLU A 76 11.66 6.97 -14.19
CA GLU A 76 12.49 6.98 -15.40
C GLU A 76 13.05 8.39 -15.67
N SER A 77 14.31 8.43 -16.08
CA SER A 77 15.07 9.69 -16.24
C SER A 77 14.65 10.52 -17.45
N ASP A 78 13.98 9.92 -18.42
CA ASP A 78 13.54 10.55 -19.67
C ASP A 78 12.08 11.06 -19.61
N LEU A 79 11.41 10.92 -18.47
CA LEU A 79 10.02 11.36 -18.32
C LEU A 79 9.91 12.90 -18.32
N PRO A 80 8.82 13.45 -18.86
CA PRO A 80 8.54 14.87 -18.78
C PRO A 80 8.58 15.39 -17.33
N PRO A 81 9.06 16.63 -17.11
CA PRO A 81 9.00 17.26 -15.80
C PRO A 81 7.56 17.24 -15.28
N ARG A 82 7.38 16.94 -13.98
CA ARG A 82 6.08 16.78 -13.29
C ARG A 82 5.32 15.48 -13.61
N THR A 83 5.92 14.52 -14.31
CA THR A 83 5.34 13.16 -14.38
C THR A 83 5.29 12.53 -12.99
N GLY A 84 4.11 12.09 -12.57
CA GLY A 84 3.89 11.32 -11.36
C GLY A 84 3.77 9.83 -11.65
N GLU A 85 3.96 9.01 -10.63
CA GLU A 85 3.83 7.56 -10.70
C GLU A 85 2.88 7.05 -9.61
N LEU A 86 1.99 6.13 -9.99
CA LEU A 86 1.28 5.29 -9.04
C LEU A 86 2.21 4.16 -8.57
N CYS A 87 2.99 4.42 -7.53
CA CYS A 87 3.96 3.46 -7.01
C CYS A 87 3.31 2.21 -6.38
N GLY A 88 2.05 2.30 -5.97
CA GLY A 88 1.30 1.17 -5.44
C GLY A 88 -0.16 1.53 -5.16
N ILE A 89 -1.06 0.60 -5.47
CA ILE A 89 -2.48 0.66 -5.12
C ILE A 89 -2.90 -0.71 -4.63
N TYR A 90 -3.41 -0.77 -3.41
CA TYR A 90 -3.80 -2.03 -2.79
C TYR A 90 -5.10 -1.86 -2.02
N LEU A 91 -6.00 -2.82 -2.21
CA LEU A 91 -7.23 -3.00 -1.47
C LEU A 91 -7.24 -4.42 -0.90
N LEU A 92 -7.79 -4.60 0.30
CA LEU A 92 -8.16 -5.93 0.77
C LEU A 92 -9.20 -6.53 -0.18
N ALA A 93 -9.19 -7.86 -0.37
CA ALA A 93 -10.09 -8.55 -1.29
C ALA A 93 -11.58 -8.23 -1.03
N ALA A 94 -11.97 -8.14 0.24
CA ALA A 94 -13.34 -7.79 0.66
C ALA A 94 -13.77 -6.34 0.31
N SER A 95 -12.82 -5.50 -0.13
CA SER A 95 -13.05 -4.09 -0.48
C SER A 95 -12.99 -3.83 -1.98
N GLN A 96 -12.81 -4.87 -2.80
CA GLN A 96 -12.75 -4.77 -4.26
C GLN A 96 -14.15 -4.87 -4.90
N GLY A 97 -14.33 -4.27 -6.08
CA GLY A 97 -15.56 -4.38 -6.88
C GLY A 97 -16.76 -3.60 -6.33
N LYS A 98 -16.53 -2.61 -5.47
CA LYS A 98 -17.54 -1.73 -4.87
C LYS A 98 -17.60 -0.38 -5.57
#